data_AF-A0A160PBU5-F1
#
_entry.id   AF-A0A160PBU5-F1
#
_cell.length_a   1.000
_cell.length_b   1.000
_cell.length_c   1.000
_cell.angle_alpha   90.00
_cell.angle_beta   90.00
_cell.angle_gamma   90.00
#
_symmetry.space_group_name_H-M   'P 1'
#
loop_
_entity.id
_entity.type
_entity.pdbx_description
1 polymer ?
#
loop_
_entity_poly.entity_id
_entity_poly.type
_entity_poly.pdbx_seq_one_letter_code
_entity_poly.pdbx_strand_id
1 'polypeptide(L)'
;MSRHPKQRSALTNGARPFLLPVPGTTEAARRYKDVLDALEAERGGAVAMTVTQREAARAYAGLSVQLALMHADVAAGRPVDPEAMGQIGDRMDRQARRMGPPQSPARQTFEQRLEVRRVRTLAAPGLAS
;
A
#
# COMPACT_ATOMS: atom_id res chain seq x y z
N MET A 1 -5.93 -14.33 25.65
CA MET A 1 -6.24 -15.45 24.74
C MET A 1 -6.25 -14.94 23.30
N SER A 2 -5.26 -15.30 22.48
CA SER A 2 -5.22 -14.89 21.06
C SER A 2 -6.15 -15.82 20.27
N ARG A 3 -7.20 -15.27 19.65
CA ARG A 3 -8.11 -16.06 18.79
C ARG A 3 -7.37 -16.53 17.55
N HIS A 4 -7.58 -17.78 17.17
CA HIS A 4 -6.97 -18.38 15.97
C HIS A 4 -7.37 -17.55 14.73
N PRO A 5 -6.46 -17.26 13.77
CA PRO A 5 -6.77 -16.42 12.60
C PRO A 5 -8.03 -16.85 11.84
N LYS A 6 -8.29 -18.15 11.75
CA LYS A 6 -9.51 -18.73 11.15
C LYS A 6 -10.84 -18.31 11.82
N GLN A 7 -10.82 -17.74 13.03
CA GLN A 7 -12.00 -17.23 13.74
C GLN A 7 -12.30 -15.74 13.46
N ARG A 8 -11.42 -15.05 12.74
CA ARG A 8 -11.59 -13.64 12.35
C ARG A 8 -12.14 -13.57 10.92
N SER A 9 -12.92 -12.53 10.64
CA SER A 9 -13.44 -12.29 9.28
C SER A 9 -12.30 -12.23 8.26
N ALA A 10 -12.54 -12.73 7.04
CA ALA A 10 -11.58 -12.67 5.94
C ALA A 10 -11.17 -11.22 5.60
N LEU A 11 -12.04 -10.25 5.87
CA LEU A 11 -11.72 -8.82 5.80
C LEU A 11 -10.67 -8.41 6.83
N THR A 12 -10.84 -8.88 8.06
CA THR A 12 -9.98 -8.53 9.20
C THR A 12 -8.60 -9.18 9.08
N ASN A 13 -8.51 -10.32 8.43
CA ASN A 13 -7.24 -11.04 8.24
C ASN A 13 -6.49 -10.67 6.95
N GLY A 14 -7.02 -9.73 6.16
CA GLY A 14 -6.41 -9.34 4.88
C GLY A 14 -6.63 -10.36 3.74
N ALA A 15 -7.30 -11.48 4.00
CA ALA A 15 -7.58 -12.50 2.98
C ALA A 15 -8.58 -12.02 1.91
N ARG A 16 -9.43 -11.03 2.23
CA ARG A 16 -10.33 -10.36 1.28
C ARG A 16 -10.27 -8.84 1.45
N PRO A 17 -10.03 -8.08 0.36
CA PRO A 17 -10.02 -6.61 0.43
C PRO A 17 -11.43 -6.01 0.56
N PHE A 18 -12.45 -6.66 0.00
CA PHE A 18 -13.82 -6.13 -0.09
C PHE A 18 -14.83 -6.98 0.71
N LEU A 19 -15.85 -6.31 1.27
CA LEU A 19 -16.94 -6.94 2.03
C LEU A 19 -17.90 -7.70 1.09
N LEU A 20 -18.22 -7.07 -0.04
CA LEU A 20 -19.03 -7.66 -1.09
C LEU A 20 -18.13 -8.25 -2.18
N PRO A 21 -18.60 -9.27 -2.93
CA PRO A 21 -17.92 -9.71 -4.14
C PRO A 21 -17.79 -8.53 -5.11
N VAL A 22 -16.55 -8.15 -5.39
CA VAL A 22 -16.21 -7.24 -6.49
C VAL A 22 -15.53 -8.11 -7.54
N PRO A 23 -15.92 -8.03 -8.83
CA PRO A 23 -15.17 -8.68 -9.89
C PRO A 23 -13.70 -8.23 -9.80
N GLY A 24 -12.81 -9.16 -9.44
CA GLY A 24 -11.36 -8.90 -9.29
C GLY A 24 -10.65 -8.57 -10.60
N THR A 25 -11.40 -8.44 -11.69
CA THR A 25 -10.94 -8.12 -13.03
C THR A 25 -11.00 -6.63 -13.35
N THR A 26 -11.64 -5.80 -12.52
CA THR A 26 -11.67 -4.34 -12.76
C THR A 26 -10.32 -3.70 -12.39
N GLU A 27 -9.88 -2.72 -13.17
CA GLU A 27 -8.64 -1.96 -12.88
C GLU A 27 -8.70 -1.28 -11.51
N ALA A 28 -9.86 -0.76 -11.13
CA ALA A 28 -10.09 -0.13 -9.83
C ALA A 28 -9.90 -1.13 -8.68
N ALA A 29 -10.41 -2.36 -8.81
CA ALA A 29 -10.25 -3.38 -7.78
C ALA A 29 -8.79 -3.85 -7.65
N ARG A 30 -8.07 -4.01 -8.78
CA ARG A 30 -6.63 -4.30 -8.79
C ARG A 30 -5.85 -3.20 -8.10
N ARG A 31 -6.05 -1.94 -8.51
CA ARG A 31 -5.36 -0.79 -7.95
C ARG A 31 -5.60 -0.64 -6.44
N TYR A 32 -6.84 -0.83 -6.00
CA TYR A 32 -7.17 -0.82 -4.57
C TYR A 32 -6.33 -1.86 -3.81
N LYS A 33 -6.28 -3.09 -4.33
CA LYS A 33 -5.54 -4.18 -3.70
C LYS A 33 -4.04 -3.88 -3.67
N ASP A 34 -3.46 -3.44 -4.80
CA ASP A 34 -2.03 -3.14 -4.90
C ASP A 34 -1.60 -2.06 -3.90
N VAL A 35 -2.39 -0.99 -3.76
CA VAL A 35 -2.11 0.07 -2.79
C VAL A 35 -2.24 -0.44 -1.36
N LEU A 36 -3.30 -1.22 -1.06
CA LEU A 36 -3.50 -1.77 0.28
C LEU A 36 -2.35 -2.72 0.67
N ASP A 37 -1.97 -3.64 -0.20
CA ASP A 37 -0.88 -4.58 0.01
C ASP A 37 0.45 -3.84 0.27
N ALA A 38 0.73 -2.77 -0.50
CA ALA A 38 1.94 -1.96 -0.32
C ALA A 38 1.95 -1.25 1.04
N LEU A 39 0.83 -0.62 1.42
CA LEU A 39 0.70 0.07 2.72
C LEU A 39 0.86 -0.89 3.91
N GLU A 40 0.33 -2.10 3.79
CA GLU A 40 0.49 -3.15 4.79
C GLU A 40 1.96 -3.63 4.85
N ALA A 41 2.57 -3.92 3.69
CA ALA A 41 3.96 -4.38 3.61
C ALA A 41 4.95 -3.38 4.23
N GLU A 42 4.78 -2.08 3.96
CA GLU A 42 5.58 -1.00 4.55
C GLU A 42 5.57 -0.98 6.08
N ARG A 43 4.56 -1.61 6.70
CA ARG A 43 4.28 -1.57 8.15
C ARG A 43 4.36 -2.95 8.80
N GLY A 44 5.10 -3.88 8.19
CA GLY A 44 5.30 -5.23 8.73
C GLY A 44 4.13 -6.19 8.45
N GLY A 45 3.24 -5.85 7.53
CA GLY A 45 2.07 -6.62 7.13
C GLY A 45 0.82 -6.32 7.96
N ALA A 46 -0.34 -6.79 7.47
CA ALA A 46 -1.65 -6.56 8.10
C ALA A 46 -1.70 -6.93 9.59
N VAL A 47 -0.99 -7.98 10.00
CA VAL A 47 -1.01 -8.49 11.38
C VAL A 47 -0.26 -7.56 12.34
N ALA A 48 0.75 -6.82 11.85
CA ALA A 48 1.51 -5.85 12.63
C ALA A 48 0.76 -4.52 12.82
N MET A 49 -0.33 -4.30 12.07
CA MET A 49 -1.14 -3.08 12.13
C MET A 49 -2.33 -3.23 13.07
N THR A 50 -2.55 -2.19 13.88
CA THR A 50 -3.78 -2.05 14.68
C THR A 50 -5.01 -1.99 13.78
N VAL A 51 -6.21 -2.22 14.34
CA VAL A 51 -7.47 -2.10 13.60
C VAL A 51 -7.60 -0.71 12.96
N THR A 52 -7.32 0.35 13.72
CA THR A 52 -7.39 1.73 13.23
C THR A 52 -6.44 1.99 12.07
N GLN A 53 -5.20 1.47 12.14
CA GLN A 53 -4.23 1.59 11.05
C GLN A 53 -4.70 0.85 9.80
N ARG A 54 -5.28 -0.35 9.94
CA ARG A 54 -5.80 -1.12 8.80
C ARG A 54 -6.99 -0.41 8.14
N GLU A 55 -7.92 0.14 8.92
CA GLU A 55 -9.04 0.90 8.35
C GLU A 55 -8.55 2.21 7.69
N ALA A 56 -7.53 2.87 8.25
CA ALA A 56 -6.89 4.01 7.60
C ALA A 56 -6.22 3.63 6.27
N ALA A 57 -5.57 2.47 6.19
CA ALA A 57 -4.98 1.95 4.94
C ALA A 57 -6.05 1.64 3.88
N ARG A 58 -7.15 1.01 4.29
CA ARG A 58 -8.31 0.77 3.41
C ARG A 58 -8.90 2.06 2.86
N ALA A 59 -9.08 3.07 3.72
CA ALA A 59 -9.58 4.37 3.31
C ALA A 59 -8.61 5.07 2.37
N TYR A 60 -7.30 5.03 2.65
CA TYR A 60 -6.27 5.57 1.77
C TYR A 60 -6.29 4.90 0.39
N ALA A 61 -6.36 3.56 0.33
CA ALA A 61 -6.43 2.83 -0.92
C ALA A 61 -7.66 3.22 -1.76
N GLY A 62 -8.83 3.36 -1.12
CA GLY A 62 -10.05 3.83 -1.77
C GLY A 62 -9.93 5.25 -2.33
N LEU A 63 -9.35 6.17 -1.55
CA LEU A 63 -9.09 7.54 -1.97
C LEU A 63 -8.07 7.60 -3.12
N SER A 64 -7.03 6.76 -3.09
CA SER A 64 -6.04 6.68 -4.16
C SER A 64 -6.65 6.25 -5.50
N VAL A 65 -7.62 5.31 -5.48
CA VAL A 65 -8.36 4.92 -6.69
C VAL A 65 -9.17 6.09 -7.22
N GLN A 66 -9.90 6.81 -6.36
CA GLN A 66 -10.69 7.98 -6.77
C GLN A 66 -9.80 9.08 -7.37
N LEU A 67 -8.66 9.36 -6.74
CA LEU A 67 -7.69 10.33 -7.26
C LEU A 67 -7.13 9.91 -8.62
N ALA A 68 -6.84 8.62 -8.81
CA ALA A 68 -6.37 8.10 -10.09
C ALA A 68 -7.42 8.25 -11.21
N LEU A 69 -8.70 8.07 -10.90
CA LEU A 69 -9.79 8.32 -11.84
C LEU A 69 -9.88 9.81 -12.22
N MET A 70 -9.81 10.72 -11.23
CA MET A 70 -9.76 12.16 -11.51
C MET A 70 -8.54 12.56 -12.35
N HIS A 71 -7.37 11.98 -12.10
CA HIS A 71 -6.20 12.20 -12.95
C HIS A 71 -6.40 11.70 -14.39
N ALA A 72 -7.10 10.59 -14.58
CA ALA A 72 -7.44 10.11 -15.92
C ALA A 72 -8.40 11.06 -16.65
N ASP A 73 -9.33 11.69 -15.93
CA ASP A 73 -10.20 12.75 -16.47
C ASP A 73 -9.39 13.98 -16.89
N VAL A 74 -8.51 14.47 -16.03
CA VAL A 74 -7.59 15.59 -16.35
C VAL A 74 -6.76 15.28 -17.59
N ALA A 75 -6.14 14.10 -17.65
CA ALA A 75 -5.30 13.69 -18.77
C ALA A 75 -6.09 13.57 -20.10
N ALA A 76 -7.39 13.26 -20.01
CA ALA A 76 -8.28 13.20 -21.16
C ALA A 76 -8.90 14.56 -21.53
N GLY A 77 -8.51 15.66 -20.86
CA GLY A 77 -9.07 16.99 -21.08
C GLY A 77 -10.52 17.15 -20.59
N ARG A 78 -11.01 16.22 -19.75
CA ARG A 78 -12.33 16.33 -19.13
C ARG A 78 -12.26 17.31 -17.96
N PRO A 79 -13.33 18.09 -17.72
CA PRO A 79 -13.39 18.97 -16.56
C PRO A 79 -13.39 18.13 -15.28
N VAL A 80 -12.57 18.56 -14.32
CA VAL A 80 -12.50 18.01 -12.96
C VAL A 80 -12.71 19.14 -11.98
N ASP A 81 -13.43 18.86 -10.89
CA ASP A 81 -13.56 19.79 -9.78
C ASP A 81 -12.23 19.83 -8.99
N PRO A 82 -11.47 20.95 -9.04
CA PRO A 82 -10.19 21.05 -8.35
C PRO A 82 -10.35 21.03 -6.82
N GLU A 83 -11.48 21.49 -6.30
CA GLU A 83 -11.76 21.49 -4.86
C GLU A 83 -11.98 20.05 -4.38
N ALA A 84 -12.79 19.27 -5.10
CA ALA A 84 -12.98 17.85 -4.80
C ALA A 84 -11.65 17.08 -4.86
N MET A 85 -10.81 17.37 -5.85
CA MET A 85 -9.48 16.74 -5.98
C MET A 85 -8.56 17.13 -4.81
N GLY A 86 -8.55 18.40 -4.40
CA GLY A 86 -7.81 18.88 -3.24
C GLY A 86 -8.25 18.20 -1.94
N GLN A 87 -9.56 18.06 -1.72
CA GLN A 87 -10.12 17.39 -0.55
C GLN A 87 -9.73 15.92 -0.45
N ILE A 88 -9.57 15.22 -1.59
CA ILE A 88 -9.05 13.85 -1.60
C ILE A 88 -7.61 13.83 -1.08
N GLY A 89 -6.76 14.76 -1.54
CA GLY A 89 -5.39 14.92 -1.05
C GLY A 89 -5.33 15.10 0.46
N ASP A 90 -6.13 16.03 1.01
CA ASP A 90 -6.19 16.30 2.45
C ASP A 90 -6.70 15.10 3.27
N ARG A 91 -7.65 14.33 2.72
CA ARG A 91 -8.16 13.12 3.37
C ARG A 91 -7.12 11.99 3.33
N MET A 92 -6.35 11.88 2.24
CA MET A 92 -5.25 10.92 2.12
C MET A 92 -4.14 11.22 3.13
N ASP A 93 -3.73 12.48 3.28
CA ASP A 93 -2.74 12.88 4.29
C ASP A 93 -3.22 12.58 5.72
N ARG A 94 -4.50 12.85 6.03
CA ARG A 94 -5.10 12.45 7.31
C ARG A 94 -5.06 10.93 7.55
N GLN A 95 -5.31 10.11 6.53
CA GLN A 95 -5.19 8.66 6.68
C GLN A 95 -3.73 8.22 6.85
N ALA A 96 -2.79 8.85 6.13
CA ALA A 96 -1.36 8.58 6.28
C ALA A 96 -0.87 8.85 7.72
N ARG A 97 -1.29 9.96 8.32
CA ARG A 97 -0.99 10.28 9.73
C ARG A 97 -1.58 9.25 10.70
N ARG A 98 -2.81 8.78 10.45
CA ARG A 98 -3.46 7.74 11.27
C ARG A 98 -2.80 6.36 11.15
N MET A 99 -2.21 6.05 9.99
CA MET A 99 -1.44 4.83 9.81
C MET A 99 -0.11 4.85 10.56
N GLY A 100 0.41 6.04 10.86
CA GLY A 100 1.75 6.22 11.41
C GLY A 100 2.85 6.00 10.36
N PRO A 101 4.12 6.23 10.75
CA PRO A 101 5.25 6.07 9.84
C PRO A 101 5.39 4.61 9.37
N PRO A 102 5.89 4.38 8.14
CA PRO A 102 6.33 3.07 7.71
C PRO A 102 7.33 2.45 8.70
N GLN A 103 7.30 1.13 8.85
CA GLN A 103 8.27 0.37 9.64
C GLN A 103 9.53 0.01 8.85
N SER A 104 9.57 0.28 7.53
CA SER A 104 10.72 -0.05 6.70
C SER A 104 12.01 0.47 7.35
N PRO A 105 13.09 -0.34 7.37
CA PRO A 105 14.40 0.20 7.73
C PRO A 105 14.66 1.38 6.80
N ALA A 106 15.19 2.48 7.35
CA ALA A 106 15.46 3.70 6.60
C ALA A 106 15.95 3.36 5.19
N ARG A 107 15.31 3.93 4.18
CA ARG A 107 15.62 3.73 2.76
C ARG A 107 17.14 3.66 2.62
N GLN A 108 17.69 2.49 2.25
CA GLN A 108 19.14 2.30 2.26
C GLN A 108 19.79 3.46 1.51
N THR A 109 20.71 4.16 2.17
CA THR A 109 21.47 5.23 1.54
C THR A 109 22.15 4.66 0.30
N PHE A 110 22.50 5.52 -0.65
CA PHE A 110 23.22 5.09 -1.83
C PHE A 110 24.48 4.30 -1.46
N GLU A 111 25.16 4.71 -0.39
CA GLU A 111 26.33 4.03 0.19
C GLU A 111 26.00 2.62 0.71
N GLN A 112 24.92 2.45 1.48
CA GLN A 112 24.49 1.14 1.95
C GLN A 112 24.11 0.20 0.80
N ARG A 113 23.51 0.73 -0.27
CA ARG A 113 23.22 -0.04 -1.50
C ARG A 113 24.50 -0.44 -2.24
N LEU A 114 25.52 0.42 -2.27
CA LEU A 114 26.82 0.10 -2.85
C LEU A 114 27.56 -0.96 -2.05
N GLU A 115 27.52 -0.90 -0.71
CA GLU A 115 28.13 -1.91 0.15
C GLU A 115 27.49 -3.29 -0.04
N VAL A 116 26.16 -3.38 -0.03
CA VAL A 116 25.45 -4.63 -0.28
C VAL A 116 25.82 -5.20 -1.66
N ARG A 117 25.95 -4.34 -2.68
CA ARG A 117 26.37 -4.76 -4.02
C ARG A 117 27.82 -5.25 -4.03
N ARG A 118 28.73 -4.55 -3.35
CA ARG A 118 30.16 -4.89 -3.26
C ARG A 118 30.39 -6.21 -2.53
N VAL A 119 29.71 -6.43 -1.40
CA VAL A 119 29.74 -7.69 -0.66
C VAL A 119 29.21 -8.84 -1.53
N ARG A 120 28.14 -8.61 -2.30
CA ARG A 120 27.57 -9.62 -3.20
C ARG A 120 28.46 -9.95 -4.39
N THR A 121 29.26 -9.01 -4.89
CA THR A 121 30.26 -9.24 -5.94
C THR A 121 31.48 -9.98 -5.41
N LEU A 122 31.89 -9.74 -4.16
CA LEU A 122 33.02 -10.41 -3.52
C LEU A 122 32.67 -11.82 -3.01
N ALA A 123 31.39 -12.11 -2.76
CA ALA A 123 30.91 -13.41 -2.30
C ALA A 123 30.54 -14.39 -3.42
N ALA A 124 30.84 -14.09 -4.69
CA ALA A 124 30.73 -15.03 -5.80
C ALA A 124 32.07 -15.77 -5.96
N PRO A 125 32.22 -17.03 -5.48
CA PRO A 125 33.40 -17.81 -5.81
C PRO A 125 33.32 -18.21 -7.29
N GLY A 126 34.47 -18.15 -7.97
CA GLY A 126 34.60 -18.27 -9.41
C GLY A 126 33.85 -19.46 -10.03
N LEU A 127 33.00 -19.15 -11.00
CA LEU A 127 32.73 -20.03 -12.14
C LEU A 127 33.75 -19.67 -13.22
N ALA A 128 34.94 -20.24 -13.15
CA ALA A 128 35.88 -20.22 -14.26
C ALA A 128 36.78 -21.47 -14.21
N SER A 129 36.39 -22.42 -15.06
CA SER A 129 37.10 -23.60 -15.60
C SER A 129 37.59 -24.67 -14.63
#